data_AF-G9Y5I1-F1
#
_entry.id   AF-G9Y5I1-F1
#
_cell.length_a   1.000
_cell.length_b   1.000
_cell.length_c   1.000
_cell.angle_alpha   90.00
_cell.angle_beta   90.00
_cell.angle_gamma   90.00
#
_symmetry.space_group_name_H-M   'P 1'
#
loop_
_entity.id
_entity.type
_entity.pdbx_description
1 polymer ?
#
loop_
_entity_poly.entity_id
_entity_poly.type
_entity_poly.pdbx_seq_one_letter_code
_entity_poly.pdbx_strand_id
1 'polypeptide(L)' 'MQFSHLISQKFKVVAMQWLADYWWIILLVLIGMVWNGMKALLKVDHKSFLSNKPELPPHRDNNAQWDNDDDWPKKK' A
#
# COMPACT_ATOMS: atom_id res chain seq x y z
N MET A 1 -40.72 11.19 -25.79
CA MET A 1 -39.46 10.42 -25.60
C MET A 1 -38.19 11.13 -26.09
N GLN A 2 -38.21 11.98 -27.13
CA GLN A 2 -36.99 12.68 -27.61
C GLN A 2 -36.40 13.68 -26.60
N PHE A 3 -37.25 14.35 -25.80
CA PHE A 3 -36.82 15.39 -24.85
C PHE A 3 -35.98 14.84 -23.69
N SER A 4 -36.31 13.66 -23.17
CA SER A 4 -35.55 13.02 -22.08
C SER A 4 -34.17 12.55 -22.55
N HIS A 5 -34.06 12.08 -23.80
CA HIS A 5 -32.78 11.70 -24.40
C HIS A 5 -31.86 12.93 -24.60
N LEU A 6 -32.40 14.06 -25.06
CA LEU A 6 -31.66 15.30 -25.23
C LEU A 6 -31.15 15.88 -23.90
N ILE A 7 -31.97 15.81 -22.84
CA ILE A 7 -31.55 16.24 -21.50
C ILE A 7 -30.43 15.33 -20.97
N SER A 8 -30.57 14.01 -21.15
CA SER A 8 -29.54 13.05 -20.72
C SER A 8 -28.22 13.24 -21.48
N GLN A 9 -28.28 13.46 -22.80
CA GLN A 9 -27.09 13.75 -23.60
C GLN A 9 -26.41 15.05 -23.16
N LYS A 10 -27.16 16.13 -22.93
CA LYS A 10 -26.60 17.39 -22.42
C LYS A 10 -25.97 17.22 -21.04
N PHE A 11 -26.58 16.46 -20.15
CA PHE A 11 -26.01 16.15 -18.84
C PHE A 11 -24.70 15.37 -18.94
N LYS A 12 -24.64 14.36 -19.82
CA LYS A 12 -23.42 13.58 -20.07
C LYS A 12 -22.30 14.44 -20.64
N VAL A 13 -22.60 15.30 -21.61
CA VAL A 13 -21.62 16.22 -22.19
C VAL A 13 -21.09 17.20 -21.14
N VAL A 14 -21.96 17.76 -20.30
CA VAL A 14 -21.56 18.66 -19.20
C VAL A 14 -20.70 17.94 -18.16
N ALA A 15 -21.08 16.72 -17.76
CA ALA A 15 -20.34 15.93 -16.78
C ALA A 15 -18.95 15.51 -17.29
N MET A 16 -18.84 15.12 -18.56
CA MET A 16 -17.56 14.73 -19.17
C MET A 16 -16.62 15.93 -19.30
N GLN A 17 -17.13 17.11 -19.67
CA GLN A 17 -16.34 18.34 -19.72
C GLN A 17 -15.82 18.72 -18.33
N TRP A 18 -16.68 18.64 -17.31
CA TRP A 18 -16.26 18.89 -15.92
C TRP A 18 -15.12 17.97 -15.48
N LEU A 19 -15.24 16.66 -15.78
CA LEU A 19 -14.18 15.72 -15.46
C LEU A 19 -12.88 16.07 -16.21
N ALA A 20 -12.97 16.47 -17.49
CA ALA A 20 -11.82 16.88 -18.27
C ALA A 20 -11.16 18.18 -17.76
N ASP A 21 -11.92 19.10 -17.18
CA ASP A 21 -11.39 20.36 -16.63
C ASP A 21 -10.77 20.17 -15.23
N TYR A 22 -11.29 19.21 -14.44
CA TYR A 22 -10.90 19.01 -13.03
C TYR A 22 -10.22 17.68 -12.71
N TRP A 23 -9.84 16.87 -13.71
CA TRP A 23 -9.24 15.54 -13.50
C TRP A 23 -7.99 15.55 -12.59
N TRP A 24 -7.26 16.66 -12.58
CA TRP A 24 -6.06 16.87 -11.75
C TRP A 24 -6.32 16.75 -10.24
N ILE A 25 -7.57 16.91 -9.78
CA ILE A 25 -7.97 16.67 -8.38
C ILE A 25 -7.62 15.24 -7.95
N ILE A 26 -7.76 14.26 -8.84
CA ILE A 26 -7.40 12.87 -8.57
C ILE A 26 -5.91 12.76 -8.24
N LEU A 27 -5.05 13.49 -8.95
CA LEU A 27 -3.61 13.51 -8.68
C LEU A 27 -3.30 14.08 -7.30
N LEU A 28 -3.98 15.16 -6.88
CA LEU A 28 -3.79 15.71 -5.53
C LEU A 28 -4.16 14.71 -4.44
N VAL A 29 -5.27 13.99 -4.62
CA VAL A 29 -5.70 12.95 -3.67
C VAL A 29 -4.67 11.83 -3.60
N LEU A 30 -4.17 11.36 -4.74
CA LEU A 30 -3.12 10.34 -4.81
C LEU A 30 -1.82 10.79 -4.14
N ILE A 31 -1.37 12.02 -4.40
CA ILE A 31 -0.19 12.61 -3.75
C ILE A 31 -0.39 12.66 -2.24
N GLY A 32 -1.58 13.07 -1.77
CA GLY A 32 -1.92 13.08 -0.35
C GLY A 32 -1.82 11.69 0.30
N MET A 33 -2.32 10.65 -0.37
CA MET A 33 -2.23 9.28 0.12
C MET A 33 -0.78 8.78 0.16
N VAL A 34 0.00 8.99 -0.90
CA VAL A 34 1.42 8.60 -0.95
C VAL A 34 2.22 9.33 0.12
N TRP A 35 2.01 10.65 0.27
CA TRP A 35 2.67 11.45 1.31
C TRP A 35 2.35 10.94 2.72
N ASN A 36 1.09 10.59 2.98
CA ASN A 36 0.71 10.03 4.26
C ASN A 36 1.35 8.65 4.51
N GLY A 37 1.38 7.80 3.49
CA GLY A 37 2.08 6.51 3.53
C GLY A 37 3.57 6.66 3.81
N MET A 38 4.25 7.59 3.12
CA MET A 38 5.68 7.86 3.36
C MET A 38 5.94 8.30 4.80
N LYS A 39 5.14 9.22 5.36
CA LYS A 39 5.28 9.63 6.77
C LYS A 39 5.09 8.46 7.73
N ALA A 40 4.13 7.58 7.45
CA ALA A 40 3.90 6.39 8.28
C ALA A 40 5.10 5.43 8.25
N LEU A 41 5.68 5.19 7.06
CA LEU A 41 6.87 4.35 6.90
C LEU A 41 8.10 4.97 7.57
N LEU A 42 8.31 6.28 7.42
CA LEU A 42 9.42 7.00 8.04
C LEU A 42 9.32 7.08 9.57
N LYS A 43 8.11 6.96 10.13
CA LYS A 43 7.90 6.92 11.58
C LYS A 43 8.40 5.62 12.21
N VAL A 44 8.54 4.54 11.44
CA VAL A 44 9.00 3.24 11.96
C VAL A 44 10.51 3.28 12.14
N ASP A 45 10.95 3.37 13.40
CA ASP A 45 12.36 3.33 13.76
C ASP A 45 12.87 1.89 13.88
N HIS A 46 13.41 1.38 12.77
CA HIS A 46 14.00 0.06 12.69
C HIS A 46 15.28 -0.06 13.53
N LYS A 47 16.02 1.05 13.72
CA LYS A 47 17.27 1.02 14.51
C LYS A 47 16.95 0.82 15.98
N SER A 48 15.95 1.55 16.50
CA SER A 48 15.49 1.38 17.89
C SER A 48 14.94 -0.02 18.16
N PHE A 49 14.21 -0.61 17.20
CA PHE A 49 13.74 -1.99 17.31
C PHE A 49 14.89 -3.00 17.38
N LEU A 50 15.95 -2.80 16.58
CA LEU A 50 17.12 -3.69 16.61
C LEU A 50 17.96 -3.50 17.88
N SER A 51 18.09 -2.28 18.40
CA SER A 51 18.83 -2.01 19.64
C SER A 51 18.09 -2.51 20.89
N ASN A 52 16.76 -2.55 20.84
CA ASN A 52 15.90 -2.97 21.94
C ASN A 52 15.07 -4.19 21.53
N LYS A 53 15.69 -5.17 20.86
CA LYS A 53 14.98 -6.34 20.36
C LYS A 53 14.35 -7.07 21.55
N PRO A 54 13.01 -7.19 21.63
CA PRO A 54 12.38 -7.94 22.70
C PRO A 54 12.80 -9.40 22.61
N GLU A 55 13.01 -10.03 23.77
CA GLU A 55 13.28 -11.46 23.82
C GLU A 55 12.10 -12.20 23.19
N LEU A 56 12.39 -12.97 22.14
CA LEU A 56 11.35 -13.72 21.45
C LEU A 56 10.83 -14.80 22.40
N PRO A 57 9.52 -15.09 22.40
CA PRO A 57 9.02 -16.23 23.14
C PRO A 57 9.77 -17.49 22.67
N PRO A 58 10.01 -18.45 23.58
CA PRO A 58 10.66 -19.70 23.20
C PRO A 58 9.95 -20.29 21.99
N HIS A 59 10.76 -20.62 20.97
CA HIS A 59 10.32 -21.07 19.66
C HIS A 59 9.27 -22.18 19.82
N ARG A 60 8.06 -21.95 19.29
CA ARG A 60 6.90 -22.86 19.44
C ARG A 60 6.68 -23.78 18.23
N ASP A 61 7.50 -23.66 17.20
CA ASP A 61 7.42 -24.55 16.05
C ASP A 61 8.38 -25.73 16.21
N ASN A 62 8.13 -26.76 15.42
CA ASN A 62 8.89 -28.01 15.44
C ASN A 62 10.04 -27.98 14.39
N ASN A 63 10.45 -26.79 13.92
CA ASN A 63 11.47 -26.67 12.88
C ASN A 63 12.89 -26.92 13.38
N ALA A 64 13.10 -27.07 14.69
CA ALA A 64 14.38 -27.54 15.25
C ALA A 64 14.82 -28.90 14.67
N GLN A 65 13.89 -29.66 14.08
CA GLN A 65 14.18 -30.92 13.41
C GLN A 65 14.69 -30.76 11.97
N TRP A 66 14.37 -29.64 11.29
CA TRP A 66 14.76 -29.38 9.90
C TRP A 66 16.23 -28.94 9.76
N ASP A 67 16.86 -28.46 10.84
CA ASP A 67 18.30 -28.19 10.88
C ASP A 67 19.16 -29.47 10.86
N ASN A 68 18.58 -30.64 11.14
CA ASN A 68 19.30 -31.92 11.10
C ASN A 68 19.50 -32.45 9.66
N ASP A 69 18.65 -32.02 8.73
CA ASP A 69 18.67 -32.41 7.31
C ASP A 69 19.30 -31.29 6.43
N ASP A 70 19.91 -30.27 7.04
CA ASP A 70 20.54 -29.18 6.31
C ASP A 70 21.87 -29.66 5.69
N ASP A 71 21.81 -30.00 4.40
CA ASP A 71 22.94 -30.37 3.52
C ASP A 71 23.86 -29.18 3.18
N TRP A 72 23.69 -28.03 3.84
CA TRP A 72 24.55 -26.88 3.63
C TRP A 72 26.02 -27.24 3.92
N PRO A 73 26.97 -26.93 3.01
CA PRO A 73 28.37 -27.24 3.24
C PRO A 73 28.85 -26.48 4.48
N LYS A 74 29.06 -27.22 5.56
CA LYS A 74 29.68 -26.71 6.78
C LYS A 74 31.09 -26.27 6.40
N LYS A 75 31.38 -24.96 6.55
CA LYS A 75 32.72 -24.42 6.28
C LYS A 75 33.74 -25.22 7.10
N LYS A 76 34.81 -25.67 6.43
CA LYS A 76 35.98 -26.27 7.06
C LYS A 76 36.70 -25.26 7.96
#